data_AF-A0A925M8D6-F1
#
_entry.id   AF-A0A925M8D6-F1
#
_cell.length_a   1.000
_cell.length_b   1.000
_cell.length_c   1.000
_cell.angle_alpha   90.00
_cell.angle_beta   90.00
_cell.angle_gamma   90.00
#
_symmetry.space_group_name_H-M   'P 1'
#
loop_
_entity.id
_entity.type
_entity.pdbx_description
1 polymer ?
#
loop_
_entity_poly.entity_id
_entity_poly.type
_entity_poly.pdbx_seq_one_letter_code
_entity_poly.pdbx_strand_id
1 'polypeptide(L)'
;LYIRYVVDEGEPTLLSRIEVVMKGTDGTLRNADERALCATALADLAELYGARQLATPQPGNRCVATATDLKFREYDAAITKDQLKGRLYSHGRPRAEVGYDLTALGPHQVAAKYTLANVQTLQIGKVVIRGNFKTRDSIIQSELGLQQGALFTQDALAEGARRLRNTALFDAVSVSMPDLDTTSAGEVNAVVEVVERYDFRAQVDAEVGYGSYNGAFLKLIPSFKNLFGVGISFDVAGTVGFDLAEYLRTRTARLRQLSAEATLRFPQWLSRRISPVEFQTELTAFHRRQDTPRFGVVTTDGVTLTLSRTWERKRLGSRAARAITTGLHYDFRLRERPIDVLRPIGADDDQTQVPISTRTGSVGLAFEWEQRVDRQGTLSPLAPEAGFRFEAQASIASGYLGGQDTFVKLSTAGSKYWPLGRNLVLRADLRYDQGIPLGGAVLLPEVERFFAGGDSTVRGYADERLATEILQVGVPPLSSVQQIRILPAGGNIRVMSSLDAQLRIWKLFATALFIDAGLIANQWDTVGTDDVRPSVGMALFRIVTPFGAFSWERAIPLRPELGDDPRGRWHISFAARAQF
;
A
#
# COMPACT_ATOMS: atom_id res chain seq x y z
N LEU A 1 42.09 -22.75 28.47
CA LEU A 1 41.90 -24.22 28.40
C LEU A 1 41.34 -24.53 27.02
N TYR A 2 42.12 -25.16 26.14
CA TYR A 2 41.63 -25.62 24.84
C TYR A 2 41.33 -27.10 24.96
N ILE A 3 40.05 -27.46 24.91
CA ILE A 3 39.63 -28.87 24.91
C ILE A 3 39.49 -29.27 23.44
N ARG A 4 40.35 -30.20 22.99
CA ARG A 4 40.27 -30.82 21.68
C ARG A 4 39.58 -32.17 21.85
N TYR A 5 38.40 -32.31 21.28
CA TYR A 5 37.76 -33.61 21.12
C TYR A 5 38.28 -34.25 19.85
N VAL A 6 38.69 -35.51 19.95
CA VAL A 6 38.87 -36.41 18.79
C VAL A 6 37.69 -37.36 18.85
N VAL A 7 36.76 -37.23 17.90
CA VAL A 7 35.63 -38.13 17.75
C VAL A 7 36.04 -39.16 16.71
N ASP A 8 36.18 -40.41 17.13
CA ASP A 8 36.40 -41.53 16.23
C ASP A 8 35.02 -42.07 15.84
N GLU A 9 34.52 -41.64 14.69
CA GLU A 9 33.27 -42.16 14.13
C GLU A 9 33.57 -43.56 13.57
N GLY A 10 33.15 -44.61 14.31
CA GLY A 10 33.21 -45.99 13.82
C GLY A 10 32.44 -46.19 12.52
N GLU A 11 32.42 -47.42 11.97
CA GLU A 11 31.75 -47.68 10.70
C GLU A 11 30.26 -47.25 10.73
N PRO A 12 29.79 -46.52 9.68
CA PRO A 12 28.45 -45.97 9.67
C PRO A 12 27.41 -47.09 9.58
N THR A 13 26.39 -47.03 10.42
CA THR A 13 25.21 -47.89 10.27
C THR A 13 24.49 -47.53 8.96
N LEU A 14 24.19 -48.53 8.14
CA LEU A 14 23.50 -48.39 6.87
C LEU A 14 22.05 -48.88 6.99
N LEU A 15 21.12 -48.13 6.41
CA LEU A 15 19.74 -48.55 6.21
C LEU A 15 19.70 -49.41 4.94
N SER A 16 19.60 -50.72 5.11
CA SER A 16 19.58 -51.66 3.99
C SER A 16 18.15 -51.91 3.48
N ARG A 17 17.14 -51.72 4.32
CA ARG A 17 15.74 -52.05 4.01
C ARG A 17 14.74 -51.17 4.76
N ILE A 18 13.67 -50.78 4.08
CA ILE A 18 12.46 -50.21 4.69
C ILE A 18 11.31 -51.18 4.50
N GLU A 19 10.57 -51.42 5.57
CA GLU A 19 9.31 -52.14 5.53
C GLU A 19 8.17 -51.25 6.06
N VAL A 20 7.06 -51.17 5.33
CA VAL A 20 5.84 -50.49 5.79
C VAL A 20 4.78 -51.55 6.08
N VAL A 21 4.23 -51.54 7.28
CA VAL A 21 3.23 -52.53 7.72
C VAL A 21 1.96 -51.82 8.17
N MET A 22 0.81 -52.36 7.80
CA MET A 22 -0.48 -51.89 8.29
C MET A 22 -0.80 -52.57 9.62
N LYS A 23 -1.19 -51.81 10.64
CA LYS A 23 -1.55 -52.36 11.95
C LYS A 23 -2.73 -53.32 11.80
N GLY A 24 -2.56 -54.56 12.29
CA GLY A 24 -3.56 -55.61 12.18
C GLY A 24 -3.40 -56.53 10.96
N THR A 25 -2.39 -56.32 10.11
CA THR A 25 -2.01 -57.27 9.05
C THR A 25 -0.72 -58.02 9.40
N ASP A 26 -0.52 -59.16 8.78
CA ASP A 26 0.71 -59.98 8.82
C ASP A 26 1.84 -59.40 7.93
N GLY A 27 1.72 -58.14 7.50
CA GLY A 27 2.62 -57.49 6.56
C GLY A 27 2.34 -57.81 5.09
N THR A 28 1.31 -58.61 4.79
CA THR A 28 0.89 -58.88 3.41
C THR A 28 -0.10 -57.83 2.88
N LEU A 29 0.09 -57.42 1.62
CA LEU A 29 -0.78 -56.51 0.87
C LEU A 29 -1.88 -57.33 0.20
N ARG A 30 -3.10 -57.22 0.72
CA ARG A 30 -4.25 -58.06 0.36
C ARG A 30 -5.16 -57.38 -0.66
N ASN A 31 -5.32 -56.06 -0.58
CA ASN A 31 -6.24 -55.30 -1.45
C ASN A 31 -5.51 -54.18 -2.23
N ALA A 32 -6.23 -53.56 -3.18
CA ALA A 32 -5.70 -52.48 -4.01
C ALA A 32 -5.36 -51.22 -3.20
N ASP A 33 -6.16 -50.92 -2.17
CA ASP A 33 -5.98 -49.74 -1.32
C ASP A 33 -4.69 -49.82 -0.48
N GLU A 34 -4.36 -51.01 0.04
CA GLU A 34 -3.11 -51.29 0.75
C GLU A 34 -1.91 -51.17 -0.19
N ARG A 35 -2.02 -51.61 -1.45
CA ARG A 35 -0.96 -51.42 -2.45
C ARG A 35 -0.76 -49.94 -2.79
N ALA A 36 -1.84 -49.18 -2.96
CA ALA A 36 -1.79 -47.75 -3.22
C ALA A 36 -1.19 -46.98 -2.02
N LEU A 37 -1.59 -47.34 -0.80
CA LEU A 37 -1.04 -46.76 0.42
C LEU A 37 0.45 -47.10 0.60
N CYS A 38 0.84 -48.35 0.32
CA CYS A 38 2.23 -48.77 0.29
C CYS A 38 3.06 -47.91 -0.66
N ALA A 39 2.60 -47.76 -1.91
CA ALA A 39 3.30 -46.94 -2.90
C ALA A 39 3.42 -45.47 -2.46
N THR A 40 2.35 -44.91 -1.89
CA THR A 40 2.34 -43.53 -1.36
C THR A 40 3.33 -43.36 -0.22
N ALA A 41 3.28 -44.24 0.79
CA ALA A 41 4.16 -44.17 1.96
C ALA A 41 5.64 -44.36 1.60
N LEU A 42 5.95 -45.27 0.68
CA LEU A 42 7.31 -45.47 0.19
C LEU A 42 7.82 -44.30 -0.64
N ALA A 43 6.97 -43.66 -1.45
CA ALA A 43 7.32 -42.44 -2.18
C ALA A 43 7.63 -41.27 -1.22
N ASP A 44 6.80 -41.08 -0.18
CA ASP A 44 7.04 -40.07 0.85
C ASP A 44 8.35 -40.36 1.60
N LEU A 45 8.58 -41.61 2.02
CA LEU A 45 9.82 -42.01 2.69
C LEU A 45 11.05 -41.81 1.79
N ALA A 46 10.94 -42.08 0.49
CA ALA A 46 12.00 -41.82 -0.47
C ALA A 46 12.37 -40.33 -0.55
N GLU A 47 11.38 -39.44 -0.48
CA GLU A 47 11.62 -37.98 -0.44
C GLU A 47 12.24 -37.55 0.89
N LEU A 48 11.70 -38.02 2.02
CA LEU A 48 12.18 -37.66 3.37
C LEU A 48 13.61 -38.14 3.63
N TYR A 49 13.97 -39.33 3.15
CA TYR A 49 15.34 -39.86 3.22
C TYR A 49 16.25 -39.36 2.08
N GLY A 50 15.71 -38.64 1.08
CA GLY A 50 16.47 -38.21 -0.09
C GLY A 50 16.96 -39.36 -0.99
N ALA A 51 16.30 -40.51 -0.97
CA ALA A 51 16.72 -41.75 -1.63
C ALA A 51 15.63 -42.31 -2.55
N ARG A 52 15.67 -41.91 -3.83
CA ARG A 52 14.66 -42.28 -4.85
C ARG A 52 14.43 -43.79 -5.01
N GLN A 53 15.45 -44.61 -4.76
CA GLN A 53 15.38 -46.07 -4.81
C GLN A 53 14.35 -46.67 -3.84
N LEU A 54 13.98 -45.94 -2.78
CA LEU A 54 12.96 -46.37 -1.82
C LEU A 54 11.52 -46.23 -2.35
N ALA A 55 11.30 -45.43 -3.40
CA ALA A 55 9.95 -45.11 -3.89
C ALA A 55 9.27 -46.29 -4.59
N THR A 56 10.05 -47.29 -5.02
CA THR A 56 9.53 -48.46 -5.73
C THR A 56 9.56 -49.69 -4.81
N PRO A 57 8.40 -50.27 -4.44
CA PRO A 57 8.38 -51.50 -3.67
C PRO A 57 8.99 -52.66 -4.46
N GLN A 58 9.61 -53.59 -3.75
CA GLN A 58 10.09 -54.84 -4.31
C GLN A 58 8.93 -55.69 -4.86
N PRO A 59 9.18 -56.50 -5.92
CA PRO A 59 8.18 -57.43 -6.42
C PRO A 59 7.74 -58.40 -5.32
N GLY A 60 6.44 -58.44 -5.02
CA GLY A 60 5.86 -59.34 -4.04
C GLY A 60 4.62 -58.78 -3.35
N ASN A 61 4.11 -59.51 -2.36
CA ASN A 61 2.94 -59.12 -1.58
C ASN A 61 3.29 -58.41 -0.27
N ARG A 62 4.50 -57.87 -0.10
CA ARG A 62 4.89 -57.08 1.08
C ARG A 62 5.31 -55.69 0.66
N CYS A 63 5.07 -54.69 1.51
CA CYS A 63 5.51 -53.33 1.26
C CYS A 63 6.95 -53.13 1.74
N VAL A 64 7.91 -53.54 0.91
CA VAL A 64 9.34 -53.50 1.23
C VAL A 64 10.09 -52.77 0.14
N ALA A 65 11.02 -51.90 0.52
CA ALA A 65 11.97 -51.29 -0.39
C ALA A 65 13.40 -51.49 0.13
N THR A 66 14.35 -51.67 -0.78
CA THR A 66 15.78 -51.77 -0.44
C THR A 66 16.46 -50.42 -0.59
N ALA A 67 17.32 -50.11 0.37
CA ALA A 67 18.25 -48.99 0.25
C ALA A 67 19.67 -49.52 0.10
N THR A 68 20.40 -48.91 -0.82
CA THR A 68 21.83 -49.13 -1.05
C THR A 68 22.59 -47.90 -0.58
N ASP A 69 23.63 -48.11 0.23
CA ASP A 69 24.56 -47.09 0.74
C ASP A 69 23.91 -45.90 1.47
N LEU A 70 22.73 -46.10 2.06
CA LEU A 70 22.00 -45.06 2.77
C LEU A 70 22.46 -45.02 4.23
N LYS A 71 23.21 -43.98 4.61
CA LYS A 71 23.62 -43.77 6.01
C LYS A 71 22.39 -43.61 6.90
N PHE A 72 22.39 -44.32 8.02
CA PHE A 72 21.29 -44.37 8.95
C PHE A 72 21.62 -43.70 10.28
N ARG A 73 20.69 -42.88 10.77
CA ARG A 73 20.73 -42.30 12.11
C ARG A 73 19.36 -42.47 12.76
N GLU A 74 19.36 -43.01 13.97
CA GLU A 74 18.12 -43.27 14.71
C GLU A 74 17.32 -42.00 14.99
N TYR A 75 18.01 -40.90 15.29
CA TYR A 75 17.39 -39.59 15.48
C TYR A 75 16.64 -39.10 14.24
N ASP A 76 17.24 -39.24 13.05
CA ASP A 76 16.63 -38.82 11.79
C ASP A 76 15.38 -39.67 11.50
N ALA A 77 15.43 -40.97 11.79
CA ALA A 77 14.31 -41.89 11.58
C ALA A 77 13.10 -41.59 12.50
N ALA A 78 13.35 -41.17 13.74
CA ALA A 78 12.31 -40.71 14.66
C ALA A 78 11.63 -39.43 14.13
N ILE A 79 12.38 -38.49 13.56
CA ILE A 79 11.83 -37.31 12.89
C ILE A 79 11.05 -37.72 11.63
N THR A 80 11.59 -38.64 10.83
CA THR A 80 10.93 -39.14 9.62
C THR A 80 9.58 -39.76 9.90
N LYS A 81 9.42 -40.46 11.04
CA LYS A 81 8.12 -40.97 11.50
C LYS A 81 7.08 -39.84 11.61
N ASP A 82 7.42 -38.75 12.30
CA ASP A 82 6.50 -37.62 12.50
C ASP A 82 6.25 -36.86 11.19
N GLN A 83 7.26 -36.73 10.33
CA GLN A 83 7.11 -36.15 9.00
C GLN A 83 6.20 -37.00 8.09
N LEU A 84 6.33 -38.33 8.14
CA LEU A 84 5.46 -39.25 7.41
C LEU A 84 4.00 -39.15 7.89
N LYS A 85 3.79 -38.99 9.20
CA LYS A 85 2.45 -38.69 9.75
C LYS A 85 1.86 -37.41 9.13
N GLY A 86 2.66 -36.35 9.00
CA GLY A 86 2.26 -35.11 8.32
C GLY A 86 1.91 -35.32 6.84
N ARG A 87 2.74 -36.07 6.09
CA ARG A 87 2.47 -36.40 4.68
C ARG A 87 1.16 -37.18 4.51
N LEU A 88 0.92 -38.19 5.36
CA LEU A 88 -0.33 -38.94 5.35
C LEU A 88 -1.55 -38.04 5.62
N TYR A 89 -1.42 -37.02 6.47
CA TYR A 89 -2.46 -36.01 6.65
C TYR A 89 -2.67 -35.17 5.37
N SER A 90 -1.62 -34.72 4.69
CA SER A 90 -1.75 -34.08 3.36
C SER A 90 -2.42 -34.99 2.31
N HIS A 91 -2.29 -36.32 2.45
CA HIS A 91 -3.01 -37.32 1.63
C HIS A 91 -4.42 -37.66 2.13
N GLY A 92 -4.98 -36.89 3.05
CA GLY A 92 -6.36 -37.05 3.51
C GLY A 92 -6.54 -38.05 4.65
N ARG A 93 -5.47 -38.49 5.31
CA ARG A 93 -5.48 -39.49 6.39
C ARG A 93 -5.08 -38.84 7.72
N PRO A 94 -5.89 -37.90 8.26
CA PRO A 94 -5.55 -37.07 9.42
C PRO A 94 -5.37 -37.85 10.72
N ARG A 95 -6.05 -38.99 10.86
CA ARG A 95 -5.96 -39.88 12.03
C ARG A 95 -4.80 -40.86 11.96
N ALA A 96 -4.00 -40.84 10.88
CA ALA A 96 -2.93 -41.79 10.71
C ALA A 96 -1.95 -41.72 11.88
N GLU A 97 -1.63 -42.87 12.45
CA GLU A 97 -0.56 -43.04 13.41
C GLU A 97 0.57 -43.80 12.74
N VAL A 98 1.81 -43.37 13.01
CA VAL A 98 3.01 -44.02 12.49
C VAL A 98 3.82 -44.53 13.67
N GLY A 99 3.93 -45.84 13.78
CA GLY A 99 4.89 -46.54 14.63
C GLY A 99 6.22 -46.70 13.91
N TYR A 100 7.29 -46.85 14.68
CA TYR A 100 8.64 -47.01 14.16
C TYR A 100 9.40 -48.02 15.00
N ASP A 101 9.99 -49.02 14.34
CA ASP A 101 10.81 -50.06 14.94
C ASP A 101 12.07 -50.31 14.09
N LEU A 102 13.16 -50.68 14.74
CA LEU A 102 14.41 -51.07 14.08
C LEU A 102 14.69 -52.56 14.25
N THR A 103 15.14 -53.21 13.18
CA THR A 103 15.62 -54.59 13.22
C THR A 103 17.06 -54.63 12.72
N ALA A 104 17.97 -55.19 13.51
CA ALA A 104 19.36 -55.39 13.07
C ALA A 104 19.42 -56.52 12.03
N LEU A 105 20.03 -56.24 10.87
CA LEU A 105 20.24 -57.22 9.80
C LEU A 105 21.66 -57.80 9.80
N GLY A 106 22.60 -57.12 10.44
CA GLY A 106 24.01 -57.51 10.53
C GLY A 106 24.85 -56.44 11.24
N PRO A 107 26.18 -56.58 11.28
CA PRO A 107 27.06 -55.53 11.78
C PRO A 107 26.91 -54.28 10.91
N HIS A 108 26.61 -53.14 11.54
CA HIS A 108 26.39 -51.84 10.88
C HIS A 108 25.26 -51.84 9.82
N GLN A 109 24.28 -52.76 9.88
CA GLN A 109 23.15 -52.78 8.96
C GLN A 109 21.81 -52.94 9.68
N VAL A 110 20.83 -52.10 9.31
CA VAL A 110 19.50 -52.10 9.92
C VAL A 110 18.38 -52.10 8.87
N ALA A 111 17.23 -52.63 9.27
CA ALA A 111 15.95 -52.44 8.60
C ALA A 111 15.06 -51.53 9.45
N ALA A 112 14.50 -50.49 8.82
CA ALA A 112 13.50 -49.63 9.45
C ALA A 112 12.09 -50.14 9.12
N LYS A 113 11.29 -50.37 10.16
CA LYS A 113 9.89 -50.79 10.02
C LYS A 113 8.97 -49.65 10.45
N TYR A 114 8.12 -49.21 9.53
CA TYR A 114 7.09 -48.21 9.78
C TYR A 114 5.72 -48.88 9.87
N THR A 115 5.07 -48.79 11.04
CA THR A 115 3.75 -49.39 11.24
C THR A 115 2.66 -48.32 11.14
N LEU A 116 1.81 -48.39 10.12
CA LEU A 116 0.73 -47.43 9.90
C LEU A 116 -0.57 -47.92 10.54
N ALA A 117 -1.21 -47.09 11.33
CA ALA A 117 -2.54 -47.34 11.91
C ALA A 117 -3.50 -46.19 11.61
N ASN A 118 -4.81 -46.44 11.72
CA ASN A 118 -5.87 -45.42 11.55
C ASN A 118 -5.78 -44.62 10.23
N VAL A 119 -5.37 -45.29 9.15
CA VAL A 119 -5.08 -44.66 7.86
C VAL A 119 -6.31 -44.33 7.01
N GLN A 120 -7.53 -44.37 7.53
CA GLN A 120 -8.71 -44.13 6.72
C GLN A 120 -8.70 -42.70 6.15
N THR A 121 -9.08 -42.53 4.89
CA THR A 121 -9.27 -41.21 4.30
C THR A 121 -10.53 -40.58 4.85
N LEU A 122 -10.45 -39.31 5.24
CA LEU A 122 -11.61 -38.55 5.72
C LEU A 122 -11.97 -37.44 4.73
N GLN A 123 -13.26 -37.14 4.66
CA GLN A 123 -13.82 -36.06 3.87
C GLN A 123 -14.34 -34.94 4.78
N ILE A 124 -14.45 -33.74 4.22
CA ILE A 124 -15.03 -32.58 4.90
C ILE A 124 -16.55 -32.75 4.90
N GLY A 125 -17.13 -32.82 6.08
CA GLY A 125 -18.58 -32.83 6.29
C GLY A 125 -19.17 -31.43 6.30
N LYS A 126 -20.08 -31.17 7.23
CA LYS A 126 -20.71 -29.86 7.40
C LYS A 126 -19.73 -28.85 8.00
N VAL A 127 -19.69 -27.66 7.41
CA VAL A 127 -18.96 -26.51 7.96
C VAL A 127 -19.93 -25.61 8.73
N VAL A 128 -19.69 -25.45 10.02
CA VAL A 128 -20.45 -24.59 10.93
C VAL A 128 -19.60 -23.38 11.25
N ILE A 129 -20.15 -22.17 11.06
CA ILE A 129 -19.44 -20.91 11.30
C ILE A 129 -20.04 -20.25 12.55
N ARG A 130 -19.18 -19.70 13.41
CA ARG A 130 -19.57 -19.00 14.65
C ARG A 130 -18.73 -17.74 14.86
N GLY A 131 -19.35 -16.74 15.48
CA GLY A 131 -18.69 -15.47 15.86
C GLY A 131 -18.74 -14.38 14.79
N ASN A 132 -19.36 -14.65 13.62
CA ASN A 132 -19.58 -13.67 12.56
C ASN A 132 -20.94 -12.96 12.74
N PHE A 133 -20.95 -11.84 13.48
CA PHE A 133 -22.18 -11.10 13.74
C PHE A 133 -22.55 -10.15 12.59
N LYS A 134 -21.56 -9.62 11.86
CA LYS A 134 -21.73 -8.68 10.76
C LYS A 134 -21.42 -9.31 9.41
N THR A 135 -20.37 -10.11 9.33
CA THR A 135 -19.88 -10.74 8.11
C THR A 135 -20.77 -11.91 7.72
N ARG A 136 -21.17 -11.99 6.44
CA ARG A 136 -22.04 -13.06 5.95
C ARG A 136 -21.31 -14.41 5.91
N ASP A 137 -22.00 -15.48 6.28
CA ASP A 137 -21.51 -16.86 6.20
C ASP A 137 -20.95 -17.19 4.82
N SER A 138 -21.62 -16.75 3.74
CA SER A 138 -21.19 -17.02 2.37
C SER A 138 -19.82 -16.46 2.03
N ILE A 139 -19.41 -15.34 2.65
CA ILE A 139 -18.06 -14.77 2.46
C ILE A 139 -17.03 -15.67 3.14
N ILE A 140 -17.30 -16.08 4.38
CA ILE A 140 -16.41 -16.96 5.13
C ILE A 140 -16.28 -18.31 4.42
N GLN A 141 -17.38 -18.92 3.99
CA GLN A 141 -17.37 -20.18 3.23
C GLN A 141 -16.56 -20.05 1.93
N SER A 142 -16.76 -18.94 1.19
CA SER A 142 -16.06 -18.74 -0.08
C SER A 142 -14.53 -18.59 0.08
N GLU A 143 -14.09 -17.91 1.15
CA GLU A 143 -12.66 -17.71 1.41
C GLU A 143 -12.00 -18.91 2.10
N LEU A 144 -12.75 -19.64 2.93
CA LEU A 144 -12.28 -20.84 3.61
C LEU A 144 -11.88 -21.93 2.59
N GLY A 145 -12.59 -22.03 1.46
CA GLY A 145 -12.25 -22.97 0.38
C GLY A 145 -12.42 -24.46 0.74
N LEU A 146 -12.97 -24.76 1.92
CA LEU A 146 -13.34 -26.12 2.34
C LEU A 146 -14.70 -26.44 1.73
N GLN A 147 -14.71 -27.28 0.70
CA GLN A 147 -15.93 -27.77 0.06
C GLN A 147 -16.37 -29.07 0.74
N GLN A 148 -17.67 -29.20 0.99
CA GLN A 148 -18.25 -30.43 1.51
C GLN A 148 -18.00 -31.60 0.54
N GLY A 149 -17.60 -32.75 1.06
CA GLY A 149 -17.22 -33.95 0.29
C GLY A 149 -15.79 -33.95 -0.23
N ALA A 150 -15.04 -32.84 -0.13
CA ALA A 150 -13.63 -32.81 -0.51
C ALA A 150 -12.78 -33.57 0.52
N LEU A 151 -11.62 -34.07 0.06
CA LEU A 151 -10.65 -34.77 0.90
C LEU A 151 -10.14 -33.84 2.01
N PHE A 152 -10.17 -34.30 3.26
CA PHE A 152 -9.72 -33.50 4.40
C PHE A 152 -8.19 -33.56 4.56
N THR A 153 -7.51 -32.55 4.01
CA THR A 153 -6.05 -32.44 4.06
C THR A 153 -5.58 -31.30 4.98
N GLN A 154 -4.37 -31.45 5.52
CA GLN A 154 -3.74 -30.41 6.33
C GLN A 154 -3.55 -29.10 5.55
N ASP A 155 -3.16 -29.22 4.28
CA ASP A 155 -2.90 -28.07 3.41
C ASP A 155 -4.18 -27.28 3.13
N ALA A 156 -5.31 -27.95 2.89
CA ALA A 156 -6.59 -27.28 2.68
C ALA A 156 -7.04 -26.48 3.92
N LEU A 157 -6.84 -27.04 5.11
CA LEU A 157 -7.18 -26.38 6.38
C LEU A 157 -6.29 -25.15 6.63
N ALA A 158 -4.97 -25.32 6.49
CA ALA A 158 -4.00 -24.24 6.69
C ALA A 158 -4.22 -23.10 5.68
N GLU A 159 -4.49 -23.45 4.42
CA GLU A 159 -4.76 -22.49 3.36
C GLU A 159 -6.06 -21.73 3.59
N GLY A 160 -7.14 -22.41 3.97
CA GLY A 160 -8.43 -21.78 4.29
C GLY A 160 -8.33 -20.79 5.45
N ALA A 161 -7.67 -21.20 6.54
CA ALA A 161 -7.44 -20.31 7.68
C ALA A 161 -6.57 -19.10 7.29
N ARG A 162 -5.54 -19.31 6.46
CA ARG A 162 -4.68 -18.24 5.95
C ARG A 162 -5.46 -17.24 5.08
N ARG A 163 -6.31 -17.71 4.16
CA ARG A 163 -7.15 -16.85 3.32
C ARG A 163 -8.10 -16.00 4.14
N LEU A 164 -8.78 -16.59 5.13
CA LEU A 164 -9.65 -15.86 6.04
C LEU A 164 -8.92 -14.77 6.82
N ARG A 165 -7.73 -15.05 7.36
CA ARG A 165 -6.89 -14.03 8.03
C ARG A 165 -6.49 -12.91 7.07
N ASN A 166 -6.16 -13.25 5.83
CA ASN A 166 -5.78 -12.28 4.80
C ASN A 166 -6.93 -11.37 4.35
N THR A 167 -8.19 -11.69 4.67
CA THR A 167 -9.33 -10.77 4.42
C THR A 167 -9.28 -9.52 5.29
N ALA A 168 -8.53 -9.55 6.41
CA ALA A 168 -8.48 -8.50 7.43
C ALA A 168 -9.86 -8.13 8.03
N LEU A 169 -10.85 -9.03 7.95
CA LEU A 169 -12.18 -8.86 8.57
C LEU A 169 -12.23 -9.41 9.99
N PHE A 170 -11.25 -10.24 10.37
CA PHE A 170 -11.23 -10.96 11.64
C PHE A 170 -9.88 -10.75 12.34
N ASP A 171 -9.90 -10.53 13.66
CA ASP A 171 -8.70 -10.45 14.49
C ASP A 171 -8.16 -11.85 14.85
N ALA A 172 -9.07 -12.83 14.98
CA ALA A 172 -8.73 -14.23 15.19
C ALA A 172 -9.58 -15.14 14.32
N VAL A 173 -8.95 -16.19 13.80
CA VAL A 173 -9.59 -17.28 13.05
C VAL A 173 -9.06 -18.60 13.60
N SER A 174 -9.99 -19.41 14.10
CA SER A 174 -9.76 -20.77 14.58
C SER A 174 -10.62 -21.74 13.78
N VAL A 175 -10.05 -22.85 13.34
CA VAL A 175 -10.80 -23.92 12.70
C VAL A 175 -10.54 -25.19 13.50
N SER A 176 -11.60 -25.75 14.07
CA SER A 176 -11.56 -26.97 14.86
C SER A 176 -12.42 -28.07 14.21
N MET A 177 -12.04 -29.32 14.48
CA MET A 177 -12.70 -30.51 13.97
C MET A 177 -13.12 -31.38 15.17
N PRO A 178 -14.20 -31.02 15.88
CA PRO A 178 -14.53 -31.60 17.19
C PRO A 178 -14.84 -33.09 17.14
N ASP A 179 -15.26 -33.61 15.99
CA ASP A 179 -15.64 -35.00 15.77
C ASP A 179 -14.55 -35.83 15.06
N LEU A 180 -13.34 -35.28 14.89
CA LEU A 180 -12.23 -35.96 14.21
C LEU A 180 -11.94 -37.34 14.79
N ASP A 181 -11.84 -37.43 16.12
CA ASP A 181 -11.50 -38.69 16.80
C ASP A 181 -12.70 -39.64 16.93
N THR A 182 -13.92 -39.11 16.89
CA THR A 182 -15.15 -39.87 17.16
C THR A 182 -15.92 -40.29 15.92
N THR A 183 -15.60 -39.74 14.74
CA THR A 183 -16.37 -40.03 13.52
C THR A 183 -16.09 -41.43 12.97
N SER A 184 -17.18 -42.15 12.68
CA SER A 184 -17.18 -43.44 11.98
C SER A 184 -17.69 -43.31 10.54
N ALA A 185 -18.22 -42.14 10.18
CA ALA A 185 -18.94 -41.91 8.92
C ALA A 185 -18.02 -41.60 7.73
N GLY A 186 -16.70 -41.53 7.93
CA GLY A 186 -15.74 -41.08 6.91
C GLY A 186 -15.77 -39.57 6.66
N GLU A 187 -16.69 -38.83 7.28
CA GLU A 187 -16.81 -37.38 7.23
C GLU A 187 -16.50 -36.74 8.58
N VAL A 188 -15.84 -35.59 8.56
CA VAL A 188 -15.47 -34.79 9.74
C VAL A 188 -16.09 -33.40 9.59
N ASN A 189 -16.86 -32.96 10.58
CA ASN A 189 -17.48 -31.64 10.57
C ASN A 189 -16.49 -30.57 11.03
N ALA A 190 -16.50 -29.42 10.34
CA ALA A 190 -15.63 -28.30 10.67
C ALA A 190 -16.39 -27.23 11.45
N VAL A 191 -15.80 -26.74 12.53
CA VAL A 191 -16.28 -25.57 13.25
C VAL A 191 -15.29 -24.44 13.07
N VAL A 192 -15.73 -23.38 12.40
CA VAL A 192 -14.95 -22.17 12.13
C VAL A 192 -15.40 -21.09 13.12
N GLU A 193 -14.50 -20.73 14.03
CA GLU A 193 -14.73 -19.67 14.99
C GLU A 193 -13.92 -18.43 14.60
N VAL A 194 -14.61 -17.30 14.48
CA VAL A 194 -14.02 -16.03 14.11
C VAL A 194 -14.30 -14.95 15.14
N VAL A 195 -13.34 -14.05 15.33
CA VAL A 195 -13.51 -12.82 16.11
C VAL A 195 -13.49 -11.66 15.13
N GLU A 196 -14.61 -10.98 14.94
CA GLU A 196 -14.70 -9.85 14.01
C GLU A 196 -13.82 -8.68 14.45
N ARG A 197 -13.04 -8.16 13.50
CA ARG A 197 -12.14 -7.01 13.72
C ARG A 197 -12.88 -5.68 13.81
N TYR A 198 -14.03 -5.58 13.14
CA TYR A 198 -14.80 -4.35 13.04
C TYR A 198 -16.16 -4.54 13.72
N ASP A 199 -16.12 -4.64 15.05
CA ASP A 199 -17.30 -4.75 15.92
C ASP A 199 -18.01 -3.40 16.16
N PHE A 200 -17.36 -2.29 15.81
CA PHE A 200 -17.93 -0.94 15.88
C PHE A 200 -18.69 -0.53 14.60
N ARG A 201 -19.60 0.44 14.74
CA ARG A 201 -20.43 0.96 13.63
C ARG A 201 -19.64 1.84 12.67
N ALA A 202 -18.81 2.74 13.21
CA ALA A 202 -17.97 3.65 12.47
C ALA A 202 -16.73 3.99 13.29
N GLN A 203 -15.60 4.23 12.61
CA GLN A 203 -14.41 4.88 13.16
C GLN A 203 -14.41 6.32 12.65
N VAL A 204 -14.04 7.30 13.48
CA VAL A 204 -14.00 8.71 13.03
C VAL A 204 -12.60 9.26 13.21
N ASP A 205 -11.96 9.62 12.10
CA ASP A 205 -10.72 10.40 12.17
C ASP A 205 -11.03 11.88 12.03
N ALA A 206 -10.45 12.71 12.89
CA ALA A 206 -10.50 14.16 12.79
C ALA A 206 -9.09 14.70 12.57
N GLU A 207 -8.94 15.59 11.60
CA GLU A 207 -7.69 16.27 11.29
C GLU A 207 -7.92 17.78 11.35
N VAL A 208 -7.07 18.48 12.10
CA VAL A 208 -7.08 19.93 12.21
C VAL A 208 -5.72 20.46 11.81
N GLY A 209 -5.69 21.59 11.12
CA GLY A 209 -4.41 22.15 10.72
C GLY A 209 -4.49 23.60 10.30
N TYR A 210 -3.31 24.16 10.05
CA TYR A 210 -3.11 25.47 9.47
C TYR A 210 -1.94 25.38 8.50
N GLY A 211 -2.07 25.98 7.32
CA GLY A 211 -0.97 26.20 6.39
C GLY A 211 -1.08 27.61 5.81
N SER A 212 0.04 28.15 5.34
CA SER A 212 0.04 29.48 4.74
C SER A 212 -0.75 29.48 3.43
N TYR A 213 -0.68 28.37 2.67
CA TYR A 213 -1.50 28.18 1.46
C TYR A 213 -2.94 27.72 1.74
N ASN A 214 -3.16 26.78 2.68
CA ASN A 214 -4.48 26.16 2.90
C ASN A 214 -5.37 26.94 3.88
N GLY A 215 -4.81 27.87 4.66
CA GLY A 215 -5.51 28.48 5.80
C GLY A 215 -5.71 27.48 6.95
N ALA A 216 -6.57 27.85 7.91
CA ALA A 216 -6.97 26.96 9.01
C ALA A 216 -8.05 26.00 8.51
N PHE A 217 -7.93 24.71 8.79
CA PHE A 217 -8.89 23.71 8.32
C PHE A 217 -9.25 22.68 9.40
N LEU A 218 -10.45 22.13 9.24
CA LEU A 218 -10.96 20.96 9.94
C LEU A 218 -11.41 19.94 8.89
N LYS A 219 -10.96 18.70 9.04
CA LYS A 219 -11.36 17.56 8.23
C LYS A 219 -11.89 16.45 9.13
N LEU A 220 -13.06 15.92 8.80
CA LEU A 220 -13.68 14.78 9.48
C LEU A 220 -13.81 13.63 8.51
N ILE A 221 -13.44 12.42 8.94
CA ILE A 221 -13.40 11.21 8.12
C ILE A 221 -14.08 10.05 8.87
N PRO A 222 -15.41 9.98 8.89
CA PRO A 222 -16.12 8.76 9.26
C PRO A 222 -15.83 7.61 8.27
N SER A 223 -15.44 6.47 8.82
CA SER A 223 -15.11 5.22 8.14
C SER A 223 -16.04 4.09 8.58
N PHE A 224 -16.82 3.56 7.63
CA PHE A 224 -17.71 2.42 7.81
C PHE A 224 -17.05 1.18 7.21
N LYS A 225 -16.52 0.29 8.05
CA LYS A 225 -15.84 -0.93 7.61
C LYS A 225 -16.84 -2.09 7.50
N ASN A 226 -16.57 -3.03 6.57
CA ASN A 226 -17.38 -4.22 6.35
C ASN A 226 -18.87 -3.93 6.11
N LEU A 227 -19.17 -2.96 5.22
CA LEU A 227 -20.53 -2.66 4.81
C LEU A 227 -21.22 -3.91 4.24
N PHE A 228 -22.50 -4.05 4.59
CA PHE A 228 -23.38 -5.17 4.19
C PHE A 228 -22.84 -6.57 4.54
N GLY A 229 -21.80 -6.67 5.38
CA GLY A 229 -21.17 -7.93 5.76
C GLY A 229 -20.32 -8.56 4.66
N VAL A 230 -19.85 -7.77 3.69
CA VAL A 230 -19.09 -8.24 2.51
C VAL A 230 -17.71 -7.59 2.37
N GLY A 231 -17.14 -7.07 3.45
CA GLY A 231 -15.79 -6.50 3.46
C GLY A 231 -15.58 -5.20 2.68
N ILE A 232 -16.63 -4.61 2.08
CA ILE A 232 -16.56 -3.28 1.49
C ILE A 232 -16.33 -2.25 2.60
N SER A 233 -15.43 -1.30 2.37
CA SER A 233 -15.26 -0.14 3.26
C SER A 233 -15.76 1.11 2.57
N PHE A 234 -16.44 1.98 3.32
CA PHE A 234 -16.89 3.28 2.84
C PHE A 234 -16.38 4.36 3.77
N ASP A 235 -15.68 5.34 3.22
CA ASP A 235 -15.25 6.51 3.98
C ASP A 235 -15.87 7.76 3.37
N VAL A 236 -16.27 8.69 4.23
CA VAL A 236 -16.72 10.02 3.83
C VAL A 236 -15.79 11.02 4.48
N ALA A 237 -15.12 11.86 3.69
CA ALA A 237 -14.25 12.91 4.19
C ALA A 237 -14.86 14.29 3.87
N GLY A 238 -15.15 15.06 4.92
CA GLY A 238 -15.59 16.45 4.81
C GLY A 238 -14.47 17.38 5.29
N THR A 239 -14.08 18.38 4.49
CA THR A 239 -13.08 19.40 4.87
C THR A 239 -13.68 20.79 4.76
N VAL A 240 -13.47 21.61 5.78
CA VAL A 240 -13.80 23.03 5.80
C VAL A 240 -12.55 23.81 6.18
N GLY A 241 -12.19 24.80 5.37
CA GLY A 241 -11.01 25.63 5.54
C GLY A 241 -11.33 27.12 5.42
N PHE A 242 -10.69 27.92 6.26
CA PHE A 242 -10.89 29.37 6.38
C PHE A 242 -9.56 30.12 6.30
N ASP A 243 -9.59 31.31 5.72
CA ASP A 243 -8.45 32.22 5.73
C ASP A 243 -8.31 32.91 7.09
N LEU A 244 -7.60 32.24 8.01
CA LEU A 244 -7.37 32.76 9.35
C LEU A 244 -6.50 34.04 9.33
N ALA A 245 -5.55 34.15 8.40
CA ALA A 245 -4.68 35.32 8.32
C ALA A 245 -5.47 36.57 7.90
N GLU A 246 -6.36 36.43 6.91
CA GLU A 246 -7.27 37.49 6.52
C GLU A 246 -8.25 37.84 7.64
N TYR A 247 -8.85 36.84 8.30
CA TYR A 247 -9.75 37.06 9.43
C TYR A 247 -9.10 37.85 10.58
N LEU A 248 -7.85 37.52 10.94
CA LEU A 248 -7.13 38.25 11.98
C LEU A 248 -6.87 39.72 11.60
N ARG A 249 -6.72 40.02 10.30
CA ARG A 249 -6.46 41.37 9.78
C ARG A 249 -7.73 42.20 9.59
N THR A 250 -8.77 41.62 8.98
CA THR A 250 -9.97 42.36 8.52
C THR A 250 -11.21 42.08 9.35
N ARG A 251 -11.17 41.06 10.22
CA ARG A 251 -12.33 40.50 10.95
C ARG A 251 -13.42 39.90 10.05
N THR A 252 -13.13 39.72 8.76
CA THR A 252 -14.03 39.07 7.79
C THR A 252 -13.62 37.62 7.60
N ALA A 253 -14.52 36.69 7.90
CA ALA A 253 -14.27 35.27 7.69
C ALA A 253 -14.46 34.91 6.21
N ARG A 254 -13.40 34.45 5.55
CA ARG A 254 -13.43 34.01 4.17
C ARG A 254 -13.20 32.51 4.09
N LEU A 255 -14.13 31.80 3.44
CA LEU A 255 -14.03 30.36 3.21
C LEU A 255 -12.99 30.10 2.12
N ARG A 256 -11.94 29.34 2.44
CA ARG A 256 -10.83 29.03 1.54
C ARG A 256 -10.99 27.67 0.87
N GLN A 257 -11.57 26.71 1.59
CA GLN A 257 -11.85 25.38 1.07
C GLN A 257 -13.14 24.81 1.68
N LEU A 258 -13.95 24.17 0.84
CA LEU A 258 -15.02 23.29 1.26
C LEU A 258 -15.00 22.07 0.34
N SER A 259 -14.85 20.88 0.90
CA SER A 259 -14.84 19.66 0.10
C SER A 259 -15.53 18.49 0.78
N ALA A 260 -16.22 17.69 0.00
CA ALA A 260 -16.77 16.41 0.40
C ALA A 260 -16.20 15.34 -0.54
N GLU A 261 -15.73 14.24 0.02
CA GLU A 261 -15.18 13.10 -0.71
C GLU A 261 -15.78 11.83 -0.14
N ALA A 262 -16.19 10.91 -1.02
CA ALA A 262 -16.79 9.64 -0.66
C ALA A 262 -16.01 8.53 -1.38
N THR A 263 -15.41 7.62 -0.62
CA THR A 263 -14.54 6.57 -1.14
C THR A 263 -15.09 5.20 -0.77
N LEU A 264 -15.38 4.39 -1.79
CA LEU A 264 -15.68 2.97 -1.65
C LEU A 264 -14.42 2.15 -1.95
N ARG A 265 -13.98 1.34 -0.98
CA ARG A 265 -12.91 0.36 -1.16
C ARG A 265 -13.49 -1.03 -1.19
N PHE A 266 -13.26 -1.73 -2.31
CA PHE A 266 -13.72 -3.09 -2.50
C PHE A 266 -12.68 -4.07 -1.94
N PRO A 267 -13.13 -5.20 -1.39
CA PRO A 267 -12.23 -6.19 -0.82
C PRO A 267 -11.41 -6.90 -1.90
N GLN A 268 -10.17 -7.27 -1.56
CA GLN A 268 -9.22 -7.89 -2.50
C GLN A 268 -9.71 -9.24 -3.05
N TRP A 269 -10.54 -9.97 -2.29
CA TRP A 269 -11.10 -11.23 -2.79
C TRP A 269 -12.04 -11.05 -3.99
N LEU A 270 -12.64 -9.87 -4.18
CA LEU A 270 -13.49 -9.59 -5.33
C LEU A 270 -12.64 -9.56 -6.61
N SER A 271 -11.42 -9.00 -6.55
CA SER A 271 -10.51 -8.96 -7.68
C SER A 271 -10.05 -10.36 -8.09
N ARG A 272 -9.83 -11.27 -7.12
CA ARG A 272 -9.46 -12.68 -7.38
C ARG A 272 -10.50 -13.44 -8.21
N ARG A 273 -11.78 -13.04 -8.14
CA ARG A 273 -12.85 -13.69 -8.92
C ARG A 273 -12.82 -13.31 -10.40
N ILE A 274 -12.29 -12.13 -10.72
CA ILE A 274 -12.30 -11.57 -12.08
C ILE A 274 -10.92 -11.56 -12.74
N SER A 275 -9.85 -11.76 -11.96
CA SER A 275 -8.47 -11.73 -12.45
C SER A 275 -7.56 -12.64 -11.62
N PRO A 276 -6.57 -13.31 -12.24
CA PRO A 276 -5.52 -14.03 -11.50
C PRO A 276 -4.58 -13.10 -10.72
N VAL A 277 -4.62 -11.79 -11.01
CA VAL A 277 -3.81 -10.78 -10.32
C VAL A 277 -4.67 -10.14 -9.22
N GLU A 278 -4.20 -10.20 -7.99
CA GLU A 278 -4.81 -9.51 -6.85
C GLU A 278 -4.60 -7.99 -6.96
N PHE A 279 -5.67 -7.21 -6.82
CA PHE A 279 -5.62 -5.75 -6.77
C PHE A 279 -6.71 -5.20 -5.87
N GLN A 280 -6.45 -4.03 -5.30
CA GLN A 280 -7.40 -3.22 -4.57
C GLN A 280 -8.13 -2.30 -5.55
N THR A 281 -9.45 -2.30 -5.48
CA THR A 281 -10.31 -1.42 -6.26
C THR A 281 -10.86 -0.33 -5.35
N GLU A 282 -10.69 0.92 -5.76
CA GLU A 282 -11.23 2.08 -5.08
C GLU A 282 -12.05 2.91 -6.05
N LEU A 283 -13.24 3.34 -5.61
CA LEU A 283 -14.08 4.29 -6.33
C LEU A 283 -14.27 5.51 -5.43
N THR A 284 -13.79 6.66 -5.88
CA THR A 284 -13.87 7.92 -5.15
C THR A 284 -14.72 8.89 -5.94
N ALA A 285 -15.72 9.49 -5.30
CA ALA A 285 -16.46 10.64 -5.82
C ALA A 285 -16.19 11.85 -4.92
N PHE A 286 -16.02 13.03 -5.50
CA PHE A 286 -15.71 14.22 -4.72
C PHE A 286 -16.31 15.49 -5.31
N HIS A 287 -16.64 16.41 -4.41
CA HIS A 287 -17.01 17.80 -4.68
C HIS A 287 -16.05 18.71 -3.93
N ARG A 288 -15.48 19.72 -4.58
CA ARG A 288 -14.52 20.62 -3.98
C ARG A 288 -14.71 22.04 -4.48
N ARG A 289 -14.92 22.98 -3.56
CA ARG A 289 -14.91 24.42 -3.78
C ARG A 289 -13.68 25.03 -3.11
N GLN A 290 -12.81 25.66 -3.89
CA GLN A 290 -11.57 26.25 -3.40
C GLN A 290 -11.42 27.69 -3.87
N ASP A 291 -10.96 28.56 -2.99
CA ASP A 291 -10.54 29.91 -3.34
C ASP A 291 -9.03 29.93 -3.57
N THR A 292 -8.62 30.18 -4.80
CA THR A 292 -7.24 30.02 -5.27
C THR A 292 -6.66 31.36 -5.74
N PRO A 293 -5.35 31.61 -5.55
CA PRO A 293 -4.70 32.82 -6.06
C PRO A 293 -4.84 33.00 -7.58
N ARG A 294 -4.89 31.88 -8.33
CA ARG A 294 -4.98 31.87 -9.80
C ARG A 294 -6.36 32.22 -10.36
N PHE A 295 -7.43 31.62 -9.86
CA PHE A 295 -8.77 31.68 -10.49
C PHE A 295 -9.86 32.20 -9.54
N GLY A 296 -9.50 32.62 -8.33
CA GLY A 296 -10.47 32.82 -7.27
C GLY A 296 -11.20 31.50 -6.97
N VAL A 297 -12.52 31.56 -6.91
CA VAL A 297 -13.36 30.41 -6.57
C VAL A 297 -13.43 29.42 -7.74
N VAL A 298 -12.91 28.22 -7.52
CA VAL A 298 -13.00 27.08 -8.43
C VAL A 298 -13.82 25.98 -7.78
N THR A 299 -14.81 25.48 -8.51
CA THR A 299 -15.57 24.29 -8.13
C THR A 299 -15.07 23.11 -8.97
N THR A 300 -14.84 21.97 -8.35
CA THR A 300 -14.43 20.73 -9.01
C THR A 300 -15.29 19.58 -8.53
N ASP A 301 -15.96 18.94 -9.47
CA ASP A 301 -16.67 17.68 -9.28
C ASP A 301 -15.93 16.59 -10.01
N GLY A 302 -15.79 15.41 -9.40
CA GLY A 302 -15.06 14.34 -10.05
C GLY A 302 -15.32 12.96 -9.50
N VAL A 303 -14.97 11.98 -10.32
CA VAL A 303 -14.98 10.56 -10.00
C VAL A 303 -13.66 9.95 -10.42
N THR A 304 -13.07 9.16 -9.54
CA THR A 304 -11.83 8.44 -9.78
C THR A 304 -12.04 6.96 -9.49
N LEU A 305 -11.74 6.10 -10.47
CA LEU A 305 -11.63 4.66 -10.29
C LEU A 305 -10.15 4.30 -10.23
N THR A 306 -9.70 3.63 -9.17
CA THR A 306 -8.30 3.21 -9.02
C THR A 306 -8.23 1.70 -8.81
N LEU A 307 -7.37 1.05 -9.59
CA LEU A 307 -6.99 -0.34 -9.45
C LEU A 307 -5.51 -0.36 -9.05
N SER A 308 -5.18 -0.83 -7.85
CA SER A 308 -3.81 -0.78 -7.35
C SER A 308 -3.36 -2.09 -6.73
N ARG A 309 -2.05 -2.35 -6.74
CA ARG A 309 -1.45 -3.49 -6.07
C ARG A 309 -0.21 -3.04 -5.33
N THR A 310 -0.13 -3.42 -4.06
CA THR A 310 1.00 -3.12 -3.18
C THR A 310 1.74 -4.39 -2.82
N TRP A 311 3.06 -4.41 -3.05
CA TRP A 311 3.96 -5.45 -2.59
C TRP A 311 4.79 -4.91 -1.43
N GLU A 312 4.47 -5.35 -0.22
CA GLU A 312 5.22 -4.98 0.97
C GLU A 312 6.22 -6.07 1.36
N ARG A 313 7.40 -5.64 1.80
CA ARG A 313 8.40 -6.51 2.41
C ARG A 313 8.78 -5.92 3.77
N LYS A 314 8.47 -6.65 4.84
CA LYS A 314 8.93 -6.32 6.19
C LYS A 314 10.46 -6.49 6.32
N ARG A 315 11.06 -5.83 7.31
CA ARG A 315 12.50 -5.94 7.58
C ARG A 315 12.87 -7.41 7.86
N LEU A 316 13.92 -7.91 7.20
CA LEU A 316 14.45 -9.25 7.41
C LEU A 316 15.98 -9.19 7.50
N GLY A 317 16.52 -9.31 8.71
CA GLY A 317 17.95 -9.16 8.97
C GLY A 317 18.49 -7.77 8.58
N SER A 318 19.44 -7.77 7.63
CA SER A 318 20.07 -6.56 7.08
C SER A 318 19.29 -5.89 5.94
N ARG A 319 18.25 -6.55 5.40
CA ARG A 319 17.44 -5.98 4.30
C ARG A 319 16.42 -5.00 4.84
N ALA A 320 16.48 -3.76 4.36
CA ALA A 320 15.51 -2.72 4.68
C ALA A 320 14.09 -3.09 4.20
N ALA A 321 13.11 -2.64 4.97
CA ALA A 321 11.71 -2.73 4.60
C ALA A 321 11.41 -1.87 3.36
N ARG A 322 10.48 -2.31 2.51
CA ARG A 322 10.04 -1.57 1.31
C ARG A 322 8.59 -1.87 0.99
N ALA A 323 7.91 -0.93 0.35
CA ALA A 323 6.63 -1.13 -0.31
C ALA A 323 6.71 -0.60 -1.74
N ILE A 324 6.20 -1.38 -2.68
CA ILE A 324 6.06 -0.97 -4.08
C ILE A 324 4.58 -1.00 -4.40
N THR A 325 4.03 0.10 -4.93
CA THR A 325 2.64 0.19 -5.36
C THR A 325 2.60 0.47 -6.85
N THR A 326 1.81 -0.29 -7.60
CA THR A 326 1.49 0.03 -8.99
C THR A 326 -0.01 0.18 -9.12
N GLY A 327 -0.47 1.14 -9.91
CA GLY A 327 -1.90 1.29 -10.15
C GLY A 327 -2.24 1.80 -11.54
N LEU A 328 -3.47 1.50 -11.95
CA LEU A 328 -4.18 2.08 -13.07
C LEU A 328 -5.30 2.93 -12.49
N HIS A 329 -5.46 4.15 -12.97
CA HIS A 329 -6.55 5.02 -12.56
C HIS A 329 -7.27 5.61 -13.77
N TYR A 330 -8.58 5.77 -13.65
CA TYR A 330 -9.42 6.58 -14.52
C TYR A 330 -9.94 7.76 -13.71
N ASP A 331 -9.74 8.98 -14.20
CA ASP A 331 -10.20 10.22 -13.59
C ASP A 331 -11.14 10.95 -14.54
N PHE A 332 -12.32 11.28 -14.06
CA PHE A 332 -13.24 12.21 -14.69
C PHE A 332 -13.43 13.43 -13.79
N ARG A 333 -13.24 14.64 -14.33
CA ARG A 333 -13.33 15.91 -13.58
C ARG A 333 -14.05 16.97 -14.39
N LEU A 334 -14.98 17.66 -13.74
CA LEU A 334 -15.61 18.89 -14.23
C LEU A 334 -15.13 20.04 -13.34
N ARG A 335 -14.51 21.06 -13.94
CA ARG A 335 -14.02 22.24 -13.24
C ARG A 335 -14.75 23.47 -13.72
N GLU A 336 -15.32 24.23 -12.79
CA GLU A 336 -16.03 25.47 -13.06
C GLU A 336 -15.34 26.63 -12.34
N ARG A 337 -15.16 27.74 -13.06
CA ARG A 337 -14.62 28.99 -12.51
C ARG A 337 -15.29 30.20 -13.16
N PRO A 338 -15.47 31.31 -12.44
CA PRO A 338 -15.89 32.56 -13.05
C PRO A 338 -14.73 33.19 -13.85
N ILE A 339 -15.07 33.83 -14.97
CA ILE A 339 -14.17 34.76 -15.67
C ILE A 339 -14.82 36.13 -15.78
N ASP A 340 -14.00 37.18 -15.77
CA ASP A 340 -14.48 38.55 -15.96
C ASP A 340 -14.97 38.75 -17.41
N VAL A 341 -16.16 39.33 -17.59
CA VAL A 341 -16.72 39.59 -18.93
C VAL A 341 -16.02 40.78 -19.55
N LEU A 342 -15.28 40.56 -20.66
CA LEU A 342 -14.71 41.65 -21.45
C LEU A 342 -15.81 42.27 -22.34
N ARG A 343 -16.08 43.56 -22.19
CA ARG A 343 -17.15 44.25 -22.93
C ARG A 343 -16.64 45.47 -23.70
N PRO A 344 -17.23 45.78 -24.87
CA PRO A 344 -17.11 47.10 -25.45
C PRO A 344 -17.74 48.16 -24.52
N ILE A 345 -17.25 49.39 -24.59
CA ILE A 345 -17.80 50.52 -23.85
C ILE A 345 -19.29 50.70 -24.24
N GLY A 346 -20.21 50.70 -23.26
CA GLY A 346 -21.63 51.02 -23.47
C GLY A 346 -22.64 49.87 -23.40
N ALA A 347 -22.24 48.64 -23.05
CA ALA A 347 -23.17 47.54 -22.82
C ALA A 347 -23.64 47.50 -21.34
N ASP A 348 -24.91 47.85 -21.12
CA ASP A 348 -25.56 47.84 -19.81
C ASP A 348 -26.07 46.42 -19.48
N ASP A 349 -25.30 45.69 -18.67
CA ASP A 349 -25.63 44.36 -18.16
C ASP A 349 -24.98 44.22 -16.77
N ASP A 350 -25.73 43.81 -15.75
CA ASP A 350 -25.24 43.72 -14.37
C ASP A 350 -24.29 42.54 -14.14
N GLN A 351 -24.13 41.63 -15.12
CA GLN A 351 -23.30 40.42 -14.98
C GLN A 351 -21.79 40.66 -15.17
N THR A 352 -21.07 40.92 -14.09
CA THR A 352 -19.61 41.16 -14.13
C THR A 352 -18.77 39.92 -14.45
N GLN A 353 -19.30 38.70 -14.23
CA GLN A 353 -18.58 37.44 -14.43
C GLN A 353 -19.46 36.33 -15.04
N VAL A 354 -18.87 35.46 -15.85
CA VAL A 354 -19.52 34.28 -16.46
C VAL A 354 -18.76 33.00 -16.08
N PRO A 355 -19.43 31.90 -15.68
CA PRO A 355 -18.77 30.64 -15.39
C PRO A 355 -18.31 29.94 -16.67
N ILE A 356 -17.05 29.50 -16.69
CA ILE A 356 -16.51 28.57 -17.70
C ILE A 356 -16.32 27.20 -17.06
N SER A 357 -16.81 26.17 -17.75
CA SER A 357 -16.63 24.77 -17.36
C SER A 357 -15.57 24.09 -18.23
N THR A 358 -14.78 23.20 -17.61
CA THR A 358 -13.76 22.39 -18.28
C THR A 358 -13.89 20.94 -17.86
N ARG A 359 -14.13 20.05 -18.83
CA ARG A 359 -14.19 18.61 -18.61
C ARG A 359 -12.88 17.93 -18.96
N THR A 360 -12.33 17.17 -18.02
CA THR A 360 -11.13 16.36 -18.21
C THR A 360 -11.46 14.90 -17.88
N GLY A 361 -11.32 14.04 -18.89
CA GLY A 361 -11.36 12.59 -18.74
C GLY A 361 -9.98 12.01 -19.06
N SER A 362 -9.40 11.25 -18.14
CA SER A 362 -8.04 10.72 -18.31
C SER A 362 -7.88 9.32 -17.74
N VAL A 363 -6.98 8.54 -18.35
CA VAL A 363 -6.50 7.26 -17.83
C VAL A 363 -5.02 7.40 -17.57
N GLY A 364 -4.54 6.88 -16.45
CA GLY A 364 -3.12 6.91 -16.13
C GLY A 364 -2.62 5.72 -15.34
N LEU A 365 -1.29 5.56 -15.39
CA LEU A 365 -0.54 4.60 -14.62
C LEU A 365 0.19 5.34 -13.50
N ALA A 366 0.23 4.71 -12.32
CA ALA A 366 0.95 5.19 -11.16
C ALA A 366 1.93 4.12 -10.67
N PHE A 367 3.11 4.56 -10.26
CA PHE A 367 4.15 3.77 -9.62
C PHE A 367 4.64 4.51 -8.39
N GLU A 368 4.71 3.81 -7.26
CA GLU A 368 5.30 4.30 -6.02
C GLU A 368 6.30 3.27 -5.49
N TRP A 369 7.46 3.75 -5.07
CA TRP A 369 8.45 3.01 -4.32
C TRP A 369 8.72 3.72 -3.00
N GLU A 370 8.23 3.13 -1.93
CA GLU A 370 8.43 3.57 -0.55
C GLU A 370 9.52 2.75 0.14
N GLN A 371 10.55 3.43 0.61
CA GLN A 371 11.65 2.86 1.39
C GLN A 371 12.13 3.85 2.46
N ARG A 372 11.31 4.82 2.86
CA ARG A 372 11.60 5.72 3.97
C ARG A 372 11.51 4.96 5.29
N VAL A 373 12.60 4.98 6.05
CA VAL A 373 12.73 4.22 7.29
C VAL A 373 13.17 5.09 8.46
N ASP A 374 12.79 4.66 9.66
CA ASP A 374 13.32 5.18 10.93
C ASP A 374 14.72 4.59 11.24
N ARG A 375 15.28 4.94 12.40
CA ARG A 375 16.57 4.36 12.87
C ARG A 375 16.51 2.85 13.08
N GLN A 376 15.34 2.34 13.39
CA GLN A 376 15.07 0.94 13.61
C GLN A 376 14.90 0.18 12.28
N GLY A 377 15.02 0.85 11.12
CA GLY A 377 14.89 0.24 9.81
C GLY A 377 13.46 -0.21 9.48
N THR A 378 12.48 0.31 10.22
CA THR A 378 11.04 0.10 9.97
C THR A 378 10.55 1.21 9.05
N LEU A 379 9.58 0.92 8.16
CA LEU A 379 8.97 1.95 7.33
C LEU A 379 8.35 3.04 8.22
N SER A 380 8.73 4.30 7.98
CA SER A 380 8.25 5.45 8.75
C SER A 380 7.88 6.59 7.79
N PRO A 381 6.64 6.63 7.29
CA PRO A 381 6.19 7.69 6.38
C PRO A 381 6.10 9.08 7.02
N LEU A 382 5.87 9.15 8.34
CA LEU A 382 5.62 10.41 9.07
C LEU A 382 6.91 11.07 9.58
N ALA A 383 7.89 10.27 10.01
CA ALA A 383 9.15 10.75 10.58
C ALA A 383 10.33 9.90 10.07
N PRO A 384 10.67 9.99 8.78
CA PRO A 384 11.77 9.25 8.20
C PRO A 384 13.14 9.85 8.55
N GLU A 385 14.13 8.99 8.77
CA GLU A 385 15.51 9.41 9.00
C GLU A 385 16.48 8.93 7.91
N ALA A 386 16.08 7.92 7.15
CA ALA A 386 16.86 7.36 6.05
C ALA A 386 15.97 6.81 4.95
N GLY A 387 16.58 6.43 3.83
CA GLY A 387 15.87 5.81 2.71
C GLY A 387 15.27 6.84 1.77
N PHE A 388 14.28 6.45 0.99
CA PHE A 388 13.71 7.30 -0.05
C PHE A 388 12.26 6.96 -0.35
N ARG A 389 11.56 7.91 -0.96
CA ARG A 389 10.27 7.69 -1.62
C ARG A 389 10.39 8.20 -3.05
N PHE A 390 9.87 7.43 -3.99
CA PHE A 390 9.80 7.82 -5.40
C PHE A 390 8.40 7.53 -5.93
N GLU A 391 7.83 8.50 -6.63
CA GLU A 391 6.51 8.45 -7.25
C GLU A 391 6.65 8.85 -8.71
N ALA A 392 5.99 8.10 -9.59
CA ALA A 392 5.88 8.41 -11.00
C ALA A 392 4.46 8.14 -11.47
N GLN A 393 3.90 9.06 -12.24
CA GLN A 393 2.57 8.98 -12.80
C GLN A 393 2.60 9.46 -14.25
N ALA A 394 1.95 8.73 -15.13
CA ALA A 394 1.75 9.11 -16.51
C ALA A 394 0.27 8.94 -16.86
N SER A 395 -0.37 9.98 -17.39
CA SER A 395 -1.78 9.96 -17.75
C SER A 395 -2.02 10.56 -19.13
N ILE A 396 -2.96 10.00 -19.87
CA ILE A 396 -3.47 10.56 -21.12
C ILE A 396 -4.91 11.04 -20.91
N ALA A 397 -5.16 12.31 -21.20
CA ALA A 397 -6.48 12.91 -21.26
C ALA A 397 -6.94 12.96 -22.72
N SER A 398 -8.23 12.68 -22.95
CA SER A 398 -8.80 12.65 -24.30
C SER A 398 -10.31 12.91 -24.29
N GLY A 399 -10.81 13.43 -25.41
CA GLY A 399 -12.25 13.51 -25.67
C GLY A 399 -12.96 12.14 -25.62
N TYR A 400 -12.29 11.07 -26.04
CA TYR A 400 -12.83 9.70 -25.97
C TYR A 400 -13.02 9.19 -24.53
N LEU A 401 -12.41 9.85 -23.55
CA LEU A 401 -12.49 9.52 -22.14
C LEU A 401 -13.50 10.40 -21.38
N GLY A 402 -14.32 11.17 -22.11
CA GLY A 402 -15.30 12.11 -21.55
C GLY A 402 -14.75 13.52 -21.31
N GLY A 403 -13.50 13.80 -21.70
CA GLY A 403 -12.92 15.14 -21.66
C GLY A 403 -13.33 16.01 -22.84
N GLN A 404 -12.83 17.25 -22.86
CA GLN A 404 -12.91 18.15 -24.03
C GLN A 404 -11.54 18.45 -24.64
N ASP A 405 -10.48 18.37 -23.83
CA ASP A 405 -9.10 18.61 -24.24
C ASP A 405 -8.30 17.31 -24.31
N THR A 406 -7.31 17.25 -25.19
CA THR A 406 -6.43 16.08 -25.35
C THR A 406 -4.99 16.45 -25.03
N PHE A 407 -4.40 15.77 -24.04
CA PHE A 407 -3.04 16.03 -23.59
C PHE A 407 -2.47 14.82 -22.84
N VAL A 408 -1.16 14.73 -22.74
CA VAL A 408 -0.46 13.79 -21.84
C VAL A 408 0.06 14.56 -20.63
N LYS A 409 0.04 13.95 -19.45
CA LYS A 409 0.74 14.45 -18.26
C LYS A 409 1.69 13.40 -17.72
N LEU A 410 2.89 13.84 -17.39
CA LEU A 410 3.91 13.10 -16.66
C LEU A 410 4.18 13.85 -15.36
N SER A 411 4.12 13.15 -14.24
CA SER A 411 4.40 13.70 -12.92
C SER A 411 5.33 12.76 -12.17
N THR A 412 6.43 13.27 -11.65
CA THR A 412 7.39 12.50 -10.86
C THR A 412 7.77 13.27 -9.61
N ALA A 413 7.90 12.58 -8.50
CA ALA A 413 8.33 13.15 -7.23
C ALA A 413 9.27 12.19 -6.51
N GLY A 414 10.34 12.70 -5.92
CA GLY A 414 11.32 11.92 -5.17
C GLY A 414 11.73 12.65 -3.90
N SER A 415 11.87 11.92 -2.80
CA SER A 415 12.50 12.40 -1.58
C SER A 415 13.55 11.41 -1.11
N LYS A 416 14.72 11.90 -0.71
CA LYS A 416 15.85 11.08 -0.25
C LYS A 416 16.40 11.61 1.06
N TYR A 417 16.60 10.70 2.00
CA TYR A 417 17.07 11.00 3.36
C TYR A 417 18.42 10.33 3.59
N TRP A 418 19.42 11.12 3.98
CA TRP A 418 20.74 10.67 4.35
C TRP A 418 21.03 11.02 5.82
N PRO A 419 21.06 10.03 6.73
CA PRO A 419 21.47 10.28 8.10
C PRO A 419 22.99 10.49 8.14
N LEU A 420 23.42 11.67 8.57
CA LEU A 420 24.82 12.02 8.77
C LEU A 420 25.12 12.12 10.27
N GLY A 421 25.74 11.07 10.82
CA GLY A 421 26.02 10.98 12.24
C GLY A 421 24.75 10.82 13.09
N ARG A 422 24.75 11.36 14.31
CA ARG A 422 23.66 11.12 15.28
C ARG A 422 22.48 12.09 15.18
N ASN A 423 22.70 13.31 14.69
CA ASN A 423 21.76 14.41 14.82
C ASN A 423 21.48 15.18 13.52
N LEU A 424 22.21 14.91 12.44
CA LEU A 424 21.99 15.58 11.15
C LEU A 424 21.34 14.61 10.17
N VAL A 425 20.26 15.04 9.51
CA VAL A 425 19.65 14.34 8.38
C VAL A 425 19.63 15.32 7.21
N LEU A 426 20.28 14.96 6.11
CA LEU A 426 20.08 15.67 4.85
C LEU A 426 18.87 15.09 4.16
N ARG A 427 17.98 15.96 3.69
CA ARG A 427 16.82 15.60 2.87
C ARG A 427 16.93 16.35 1.55
N ALA A 428 16.82 15.63 0.43
CA ALA A 428 16.62 16.24 -0.87
C ALA A 428 15.25 15.84 -1.42
N ASP A 429 14.54 16.81 -1.97
CA ASP A 429 13.28 16.61 -2.68
C ASP A 429 13.42 17.09 -4.12
N LEU A 430 12.81 16.37 -5.05
CA LEU A 430 12.70 16.75 -6.46
C LEU A 430 11.28 16.44 -6.92
N ARG A 431 10.65 17.38 -7.62
CA ARG A 431 9.41 17.17 -8.35
C ARG A 431 9.56 17.69 -9.76
N TYR A 432 9.14 16.87 -10.72
CA TYR A 432 9.09 17.22 -12.12
C TYR A 432 7.73 16.85 -12.69
N ASP A 433 7.02 17.84 -13.22
CA ASP A 433 5.75 17.69 -13.90
C ASP A 433 5.84 18.27 -15.31
N GLN A 434 5.28 17.57 -16.29
CA GLN A 434 5.19 18.02 -17.66
C GLN A 434 3.85 17.60 -18.24
N GLY A 435 3.14 18.55 -18.82
CA GLY A 435 1.99 18.32 -19.65
C GLY A 435 2.31 18.65 -21.09
N ILE A 436 1.90 17.75 -21.98
CA ILE A 436 2.16 17.81 -23.40
C ILE A 436 0.78 17.94 -24.06
N PRO A 437 0.35 19.16 -24.41
CA PRO A 437 -0.87 19.37 -25.18
C PRO A 437 -0.78 18.63 -26.51
N LEU A 438 -1.88 18.02 -26.94
CA LEU A 438 -1.99 17.35 -28.24
C LEU A 438 -3.05 18.06 -29.10
N GLY A 439 -3.13 17.70 -30.39
CA GLY A 439 -4.15 18.27 -31.28
C GLY A 439 -3.92 19.74 -31.68
N GLY A 440 -2.67 20.20 -31.67
CA GLY A 440 -2.29 21.55 -32.12
C GLY A 440 -2.34 22.64 -31.06
N ALA A 441 -2.77 22.32 -29.83
CA ALA A 441 -2.68 23.24 -28.70
C ALA A 441 -1.20 23.46 -28.30
N VAL A 442 -0.86 24.70 -27.91
CA VAL A 442 0.49 25.06 -27.44
C VAL A 442 0.60 25.01 -25.91
N LEU A 443 -0.51 25.27 -25.22
CA LEU A 443 -0.59 25.30 -23.76
C LEU A 443 -1.63 24.31 -23.27
N LEU A 444 -1.42 23.76 -22.07
CA LEU A 444 -2.45 23.04 -21.36
C LEU A 444 -3.66 23.96 -21.11
N PRO A 445 -4.87 23.39 -21.01
CA PRO A 445 -6.02 24.11 -20.46
C PRO A 445 -5.61 24.79 -19.17
N GLU A 446 -6.05 26.03 -18.95
CA GLU A 446 -5.51 26.87 -17.88
C GLU A 446 -5.65 26.22 -16.50
N VAL A 447 -6.79 25.53 -16.26
CA VAL A 447 -7.03 24.76 -15.04
C VAL A 447 -6.12 23.54 -14.87
N GLU A 448 -5.51 23.07 -15.96
CA GLU A 448 -4.60 21.93 -16.00
C GLU A 448 -3.11 22.33 -16.02
N ARG A 449 -2.78 23.63 -16.05
CA ARG A 449 -1.40 24.14 -15.95
C ARG A 449 -0.79 23.87 -14.57
N PHE A 450 0.53 23.85 -14.52
CA PHE A 450 1.28 23.72 -13.27
C PHE A 450 1.67 25.08 -12.72
N PHE A 451 1.63 25.20 -11.39
CA PHE A 451 1.96 26.40 -10.63
C PHE A 451 2.92 26.06 -9.49
N ALA A 452 3.72 27.04 -9.06
CA ALA A 452 4.66 26.92 -7.95
C ALA A 452 4.81 28.27 -7.23
N GLY A 453 5.40 28.25 -6.05
CA GLY A 453 5.48 29.37 -5.10
C GLY A 453 4.55 29.13 -3.90
N GLY A 454 5.02 29.47 -2.70
CA GLY A 454 4.29 29.25 -1.44
C GLY A 454 4.98 28.29 -0.47
N ASP A 455 4.28 27.91 0.60
CA ASP A 455 4.83 27.10 1.71
C ASP A 455 5.16 25.64 1.34
N SER A 456 4.42 25.07 0.39
CA SER A 456 4.46 23.66 -0.01
C SER A 456 5.19 23.41 -1.33
N THR A 457 5.77 24.46 -1.93
CA THR A 457 6.48 24.38 -3.21
C THR A 457 7.86 25.04 -3.11
N VAL A 458 8.01 26.31 -3.52
CA VAL A 458 9.25 27.10 -3.39
C VAL A 458 9.02 28.17 -2.34
N ARG A 459 9.55 27.94 -1.14
CA ARG A 459 9.30 28.83 0.01
C ARG A 459 9.95 30.18 -0.22
N GLY A 460 9.28 31.25 0.19
CA GLY A 460 9.77 32.63 0.11
C GLY A 460 9.12 33.42 -1.03
N TYR A 461 8.66 32.73 -2.07
CA TYR A 461 7.77 33.28 -3.09
C TYR A 461 6.31 33.24 -2.63
N ALA A 462 5.47 34.07 -3.25
CA ALA A 462 4.03 34.05 -3.00
C ALA A 462 3.37 32.81 -3.65
N ASP A 463 2.24 32.40 -3.08
CA ASP A 463 1.49 31.22 -3.52
C ASP A 463 1.18 31.26 -5.02
N GLU A 464 1.59 30.21 -5.74
CA GLU A 464 1.39 30.03 -7.19
C GLU A 464 2.03 31.10 -8.10
N ARG A 465 2.86 32.01 -7.56
CA ARG A 465 3.42 33.17 -8.28
C ARG A 465 4.88 33.02 -8.70
N LEU A 466 5.39 31.81 -8.89
CA LEU A 466 6.74 31.63 -9.43
C LEU A 466 6.86 32.09 -10.89
N ALA A 467 5.76 32.00 -11.65
CA ALA A 467 5.62 32.60 -12.98
C ALA A 467 4.32 33.40 -13.03
N THR A 468 4.44 34.68 -13.39
CA THR A 468 3.33 35.64 -13.33
C THR A 468 3.12 36.36 -14.65
N GLU A 469 1.87 36.67 -14.94
CA GLU A 469 1.47 37.59 -15.99
C GLU A 469 1.19 38.97 -15.38
N ILE A 470 1.70 40.02 -16.03
CA ILE A 470 1.54 41.41 -15.61
C ILE A 470 0.54 42.09 -16.54
N LEU A 471 -0.61 42.47 -15.99
CA LEU A 471 -1.63 43.23 -16.70
C LEU A 471 -1.56 44.70 -16.28
N GLN A 472 -1.43 45.60 -17.26
CA GLN A 472 -1.52 47.05 -17.06
C GLN A 472 -2.94 47.50 -17.41
N VAL A 473 -3.71 47.90 -16.39
CA VAL A 473 -5.10 48.33 -16.53
C VAL A 473 -5.15 49.83 -16.31
N GLY A 474 -5.60 50.60 -17.31
CA GLY A 474 -5.85 52.03 -17.12
C GLY A 474 -7.00 52.24 -16.13
N VAL A 475 -6.92 53.26 -15.27
CA VAL A 475 -7.96 53.58 -14.29
C VAL A 475 -8.90 54.62 -14.88
N PRO A 476 -10.13 54.31 -15.34
CA PRO A 476 -11.04 55.33 -15.83
C PRO A 476 -11.51 56.25 -14.68
N PRO A 477 -11.66 57.57 -14.89
CA PRO A 477 -11.35 58.34 -16.10
C PRO A 477 -9.89 58.83 -16.18
N LEU A 478 -9.05 58.47 -15.21
CA LEU A 478 -7.63 58.82 -15.11
C LEU A 478 -6.78 57.98 -16.08
N SER A 479 -6.89 58.25 -17.38
CA SER A 479 -6.15 57.53 -18.44
C SER A 479 -4.61 57.59 -18.32
N SER A 480 -4.08 58.51 -17.51
CA SER A 480 -2.66 58.60 -17.17
C SER A 480 -2.22 57.72 -15.99
N VAL A 481 -3.16 57.12 -15.26
CA VAL A 481 -2.89 56.23 -14.13
C VAL A 481 -3.10 54.79 -14.58
N GLN A 482 -2.00 54.04 -14.64
CA GLN A 482 -2.04 52.60 -14.87
C GLN A 482 -1.96 51.85 -13.53
N GLN A 483 -2.86 50.91 -13.31
CA GLN A 483 -2.75 49.91 -12.27
C GLN A 483 -2.08 48.66 -12.82
N ILE A 484 -1.23 48.05 -12.01
CA ILE A 484 -0.56 46.80 -12.34
C ILE A 484 -1.25 45.68 -11.56
N ARG A 485 -1.78 44.69 -12.28
CA ARG A 485 -2.32 43.45 -11.71
C ARG A 485 -1.39 42.30 -12.05
N ILE A 486 -0.97 41.54 -11.02
CA ILE A 486 -0.03 40.43 -11.15
C ILE A 486 -0.81 39.14 -10.89
N LEU A 487 -0.89 38.28 -11.91
CA LEU A 487 -1.66 37.04 -11.88
C LEU A 487 -0.76 35.82 -12.05
N PRO A 488 -1.04 34.68 -11.38
CA PRO A 488 -0.36 33.42 -11.68
C PRO A 488 -0.59 32.99 -13.14
N ALA A 489 0.47 32.84 -13.93
CA ALA A 489 0.37 32.44 -15.34
C ALA A 489 0.36 30.90 -15.51
N GLY A 490 1.12 30.22 -14.65
CA GLY A 490 1.36 28.77 -14.74
C GLY A 490 2.13 28.38 -16.01
N GLY A 491 2.27 27.07 -16.24
CA GLY A 491 2.92 26.55 -17.43
C GLY A 491 2.68 25.07 -17.69
N ASN A 492 3.24 24.57 -18.78
CA ASN A 492 3.20 23.16 -19.16
C ASN A 492 4.21 22.31 -18.36
N ILE A 493 5.30 22.91 -17.89
CA ILE A 493 6.40 22.26 -17.19
C ILE A 493 6.53 22.90 -15.81
N ARG A 494 6.72 22.07 -14.79
CA ARG A 494 7.11 22.47 -13.45
C ARG A 494 8.26 21.62 -12.96
N VAL A 495 9.33 22.27 -12.50
CA VAL A 495 10.42 21.63 -11.77
C VAL A 495 10.51 22.29 -10.40
N MET A 496 10.64 21.50 -9.36
CA MET A 496 10.90 21.99 -8.00
C MET A 496 11.93 21.10 -7.34
N SER A 497 12.86 21.71 -6.61
CA SER A 497 13.87 21.02 -5.83
C SER A 497 14.04 21.70 -4.48
N SER A 498 14.25 20.90 -3.45
CA SER A 498 14.57 21.37 -2.10
C SER A 498 15.74 20.56 -1.54
N LEU A 499 16.63 21.22 -0.81
CA LEU A 499 17.66 20.58 -0.01
C LEU A 499 17.56 21.11 1.42
N ASP A 500 17.23 20.24 2.36
CA ASP A 500 17.07 20.53 3.79
C ASP A 500 18.20 19.85 4.60
N ALA A 501 18.96 20.63 5.37
CA ALA A 501 19.89 20.16 6.37
C ALA A 501 19.23 20.20 7.76
N GLN A 502 18.69 19.07 8.21
CA GLN A 502 17.87 18.99 9.42
C GLN A 502 18.72 18.58 10.63
N LEU A 503 18.85 19.49 11.59
CA LEU A 503 19.57 19.29 12.85
C LEU A 503 18.59 18.99 13.96
N ARG A 504 18.64 17.76 14.49
CA ARG A 504 17.87 17.36 15.65
C ARG A 504 18.60 17.78 16.92
N ILE A 505 17.95 18.64 17.71
CA ILE A 505 18.51 19.15 18.96
C ILE A 505 18.01 18.29 20.13
N TRP A 506 16.71 17.97 20.16
CA TRP A 506 16.05 17.12 21.18
C TRP A 506 15.15 16.09 20.50
N LYS A 507 14.63 15.10 21.23
CA LYS A 507 13.84 13.99 20.65
C LYS A 507 12.70 14.43 19.72
N LEU A 508 12.02 15.53 20.04
CA LEU A 508 10.90 16.07 19.27
C LEU A 508 11.23 17.36 18.51
N PHE A 509 12.41 17.96 18.75
CA PHE A 509 12.76 19.28 18.27
C PHE A 509 13.88 19.24 17.24
N ALA A 510 13.60 19.79 16.06
CA ALA A 510 14.57 19.98 15.00
C ALA A 510 14.56 21.42 14.48
N THR A 511 15.70 21.87 13.99
CA THR A 511 15.85 23.05 13.15
C THR A 511 16.38 22.60 11.78
N ALA A 512 16.19 23.42 10.74
CA ALA A 512 16.74 23.10 9.44
C ALA A 512 17.18 24.36 8.69
N LEU A 513 18.28 24.26 7.96
CA LEU A 513 18.58 25.19 6.87
C LEU A 513 18.14 24.56 5.56
N PHE A 514 17.56 25.35 4.66
CA PHE A 514 17.11 24.84 3.38
C PHE A 514 17.38 25.79 2.23
N ILE A 515 17.47 25.20 1.04
CA ILE A 515 17.55 25.90 -0.24
C ILE A 515 16.48 25.29 -1.12
N ASP A 516 15.62 26.13 -1.68
CA ASP A 516 14.62 25.72 -2.66
C ASP A 516 14.97 26.32 -4.01
N ALA A 517 14.59 25.65 -5.09
CA ALA A 517 14.59 26.21 -6.42
C ALA A 517 13.42 25.66 -7.21
N GLY A 518 12.79 26.51 -8.02
CA GLY A 518 11.77 26.05 -8.95
C GLY A 518 11.84 26.74 -10.30
N LEU A 519 11.13 26.15 -11.24
CA LEU A 519 10.99 26.57 -12.62
C LEU A 519 9.57 26.27 -13.08
N ILE A 520 8.94 27.24 -13.73
CA ILE A 520 7.69 27.07 -14.48
C ILE A 520 7.97 27.51 -15.91
N ALA A 521 7.68 26.63 -16.88
CA ALA A 521 7.96 26.89 -18.28
C ALA A 521 6.87 26.30 -19.20
N ASN A 522 6.83 26.77 -20.44
CA ASN A 522 5.93 26.20 -21.46
C ASN A 522 6.62 25.14 -22.32
N GLN A 523 7.91 25.34 -22.62
CA GLN A 523 8.74 24.47 -23.45
C GLN A 523 10.19 24.55 -22.97
N TRP A 524 10.94 23.45 -23.08
CA TRP A 524 12.31 23.33 -22.56
C TRP A 524 13.35 24.15 -23.34
N ASP A 525 13.13 24.36 -24.64
CA ASP A 525 13.99 25.14 -25.52
C ASP A 525 14.02 26.65 -25.19
N THR A 526 12.95 27.14 -24.56
CA THR A 526 12.84 28.53 -24.08
C THR A 526 13.44 28.77 -22.69
N VAL A 527 13.86 27.71 -21.99
CA VAL A 527 14.34 27.83 -20.60
C VAL A 527 15.80 28.30 -20.57
N GLY A 528 16.02 29.45 -19.94
CA GLY A 528 17.34 29.98 -19.59
C GLY A 528 17.70 29.75 -18.12
N THR A 529 18.92 30.16 -17.74
CA THR A 529 19.34 30.15 -16.32
C THR A 529 18.58 31.17 -15.47
N ASP A 530 17.98 32.17 -16.12
CA ASP A 530 17.28 33.26 -15.44
C ASP A 530 15.84 32.95 -15.05
N ASP A 531 15.24 31.93 -15.66
CA ASP A 531 13.90 31.44 -15.31
C ASP A 531 13.89 30.60 -14.02
N VAL A 532 15.06 30.15 -13.54
CA VAL A 532 15.17 29.44 -12.28
C VAL A 532 15.03 30.41 -11.12
N ARG A 533 14.11 30.10 -10.21
CA ARG A 533 13.75 30.94 -9.05
C ARG A 533 14.17 30.27 -7.74
N PRO A 534 15.39 30.59 -7.25
CA PRO A 534 15.91 30.02 -6.01
C PRO A 534 15.54 30.85 -4.78
N SER A 535 15.45 30.18 -3.64
CA SER A 535 15.30 30.80 -2.32
C SER A 535 16.14 30.07 -1.29
N VAL A 536 16.43 30.76 -0.18
CA VAL A 536 17.10 30.17 0.99
C VAL A 536 16.27 30.42 2.21
N GLY A 537 16.32 29.52 3.18
CA GLY A 537 15.58 29.71 4.40
C GLY A 537 16.07 28.87 5.56
N MET A 538 15.40 29.11 6.69
CA MET A 538 15.64 28.40 7.92
C MET A 538 14.31 28.08 8.59
N ALA A 539 14.15 26.82 8.97
CA ALA A 539 13.12 26.39 9.89
C ALA A 539 13.61 26.64 11.32
N LEU A 540 13.04 27.65 11.98
CA LEU A 540 13.36 27.98 13.37
C LEU A 540 12.96 26.84 14.30
N PHE A 541 11.75 26.31 14.08
CA PHE A 541 11.20 25.23 14.89
C PHE A 541 10.49 24.21 13.99
N ARG A 542 10.89 22.94 14.08
CA ARG A 542 10.14 21.79 13.58
C ARG A 542 9.90 20.82 14.72
N ILE A 543 8.62 20.53 14.97
CA ILE A 543 8.18 19.57 15.98
C ILE A 543 7.42 18.47 15.26
N VAL A 544 7.86 17.23 15.42
CA VAL A 544 7.16 16.05 14.88
C VAL A 544 6.76 15.17 16.05
N THR A 545 5.46 14.98 16.23
CA THR A 545 4.86 14.14 17.25
C THR A 545 4.10 12.98 16.59
N PRO A 546 3.76 11.91 17.33
CA PRO A 546 2.95 10.81 16.79
C PRO A 546 1.58 11.24 16.25
N PHE A 547 1.04 12.35 16.76
CA PHE A 547 -0.31 12.84 16.42
C PHE A 547 -0.30 14.08 15.53
N GLY A 548 0.87 14.61 15.12
CA GLY A 548 0.93 15.80 14.31
C GLY A 548 2.31 16.45 14.20
N ALA A 549 2.43 17.41 13.29
CA ALA A 549 3.66 18.17 13.06
C ALA A 549 3.39 19.68 13.08
N PHE A 550 4.38 20.45 13.55
CA PHE A 550 4.41 21.90 13.51
C PHE A 550 5.71 22.36 12.87
N SER A 551 5.65 23.37 12.00
CA SER A 551 6.81 24.08 11.49
C SER A 551 6.62 25.59 11.50
N TRP A 552 7.69 26.30 11.82
CA TRP A 552 7.79 27.74 11.66
C TRP A 552 9.11 28.09 10.98
N GLU A 553 8.99 28.66 9.78
CA GLU A 553 10.09 28.82 8.85
C GLU A 553 10.12 30.24 8.26
N ARG A 554 11.31 30.72 7.92
CA ARG A 554 11.50 31.94 7.13
C ARG A 554 12.27 31.61 5.88
N ALA A 555 11.78 32.09 4.74
CA ALA A 555 12.44 31.92 3.45
C ALA A 555 12.56 33.25 2.72
N ILE A 556 13.69 33.47 2.07
CA ILE A 556 14.02 34.69 1.33
C ILE A 556 14.25 34.31 -0.13
N PRO A 557 13.50 34.90 -1.09
CA PRO A 557 13.76 34.70 -2.51
C PRO A 557 15.09 35.34 -2.89
N LEU A 558 15.96 34.60 -3.59
CA LEU A 558 17.26 35.12 -4.05
C LEU A 558 17.13 35.89 -5.38
N ARG A 559 16.07 35.63 -6.14
CA ARG A 559 15.72 36.36 -7.37
C ARG A 559 14.25 36.79 -7.30
N PRO A 560 13.94 37.88 -6.59
CA PRO A 560 12.59 38.44 -6.57
C PRO A 560 12.32 39.23 -7.86
N GLU A 561 11.11 39.11 -8.43
CA GLU A 561 10.64 39.98 -9.51
C GLU A 561 9.51 40.90 -9.03
N LEU A 562 8.94 41.67 -9.95
CA LEU A 562 7.78 42.50 -9.67
C LEU A 562 6.64 41.66 -9.08
N GLY A 563 6.21 41.99 -7.86
CA GLY A 563 5.17 41.26 -7.13
C GLY A 563 5.69 40.34 -6.02
N ASP A 564 7.00 40.04 -6.00
CA ASP A 564 7.65 39.31 -4.92
C ASP A 564 8.05 40.22 -3.76
N ASP A 565 8.15 39.65 -2.56
CA ASP A 565 8.68 40.36 -1.39
C ASP A 565 10.18 40.02 -1.22
N PRO A 566 11.10 40.97 -1.52
CA PRO A 566 12.54 40.73 -1.41
C PRO A 566 13.01 40.52 0.03
N ARG A 567 12.21 40.88 1.05
CA ARG A 567 12.56 40.69 2.47
C ARG A 567 12.30 39.26 2.96
N GLY A 568 11.68 38.43 2.11
CA GLY A 568 11.26 37.08 2.41
C GLY A 568 9.95 36.99 3.19
N ARG A 569 9.50 35.76 3.39
CA ARG A 569 8.20 35.42 3.99
C ARG A 569 8.36 34.46 5.14
N TRP A 570 7.42 34.56 6.07
CA TRP A 570 7.23 33.59 7.14
C TRP A 570 6.22 32.54 6.70
N HIS A 571 6.54 31.28 6.97
CA HIS A 571 5.66 30.14 6.73
C HIS A 571 5.40 29.46 8.06
N ILE A 572 4.13 29.26 8.40
CA ILE A 572 3.71 28.49 9.57
C ILE A 572 2.85 27.36 9.06
N SER A 573 3.14 26.14 9.50
CA SER A 573 2.28 24.98 9.26
C SER A 573 2.08 24.16 10.52
N PHE A 574 0.87 23.64 10.67
CA PHE A 574 0.47 22.75 11.74
C PHE A 574 -0.53 21.76 11.18
N ALA A 575 -0.39 20.48 11.53
CA ALA A 575 -1.42 19.49 11.28
C ALA A 575 -1.41 18.49 12.43
N ALA A 576 -2.58 18.16 12.95
CA ALA A 576 -2.78 17.13 13.94
C ALA A 576 -3.96 16.24 13.56
N ARG A 577 -3.82 14.94 13.84
CA ARG A 577 -4.85 13.93 13.58
C ARG A 577 -5.15 13.17 14.87
N ALA A 578 -6.43 12.99 15.14
CA ALA A 578 -6.95 12.14 16.20
C ALA A 578 -7.93 11.13 15.61
N GLN A 579 -7.98 9.95 16.21
CA GLN A 579 -8.91 8.87 15.88
C GLN A 579 -9.83 8.64 17.08
N PHE A 580 -11.13 8.54 16.82
CA PHE A 580 -12.20 8.34 17.80
C PHE A 580 -13.02 7.09 17.50
#